data_AF-A0A4W3JYA9-F1
#
_entry.id   AF-A0A4W3JYA9-F1
#
_cell.length_a   1.000
_cell.length_b   1.000
_cell.length_c   1.000
_cell.angle_alpha   90.00
_cell.angle_beta   90.00
_cell.angle_gamma   90.00
#
_symmetry.space_group_name_H-M   'P 1'
#
loop_
_entity.id
_entity.type
_entity.pdbx_description
1 polymer ?
#
loop_
_entity_poly.entity_id
_entity_poly.type
_entity_poly.pdbx_seq_one_letter_code
_entity_poly.pdbx_strand_id
1 'polypeptide(L)'
;MEFGVGFFSLVLVWLCVDMCFCGGQECPALPADVNFNMVYNLSSFDAEGPIQNIVVHEAQPETIFLGVRNRIYALNKALGKLSELRTGPVGSPDCMGCNNCVLGWTPTASVEDNDNKVLVIDKFAQYLFICGSAQHGLCYLHLIYPEHNISDINCLFTDKNNSPELCPDCVASPLGTQVYIYTEGYTSYFYIGATVNSTIASTYSPKSISIKRLKGSEDGFSFPSVEYSSITVRKQFLDSYPIDYIYSFKSGIHVYFLTVQKEDVNSRGYHTRIVRLKAGEFEVKLYQELVLECRYVKRKRRRRNSVNGNTVYNVLQAAYLAKPGAHLAKELGVEESDDVLFGVFAETEADSVTAHRRSALCTFPIKTINEIIRDGMADCCGSSQGHSLRGLEFYQDLEYFFSRVDRFDGRLDHTLLTSIIVTVIGNSTVANLGTSDGSILQVSVSGEIPFVLHANFSLSTAHPVSRQASRLGDSLLFVTGSKVTQVPVIGPGCLHFLTCSRCLSASPFLCGWCNGVCTQKHECQIHWSPDTCPPAITEVVLGSCV
;
A
#
# COMPACT_ATOMS: atom_id res chain seq x y z
N MET A 1 14.26 82.78 -22.27
CA MET A 1 12.95 82.44 -21.71
C MET A 1 13.09 81.18 -20.89
N GLU A 2 12.32 81.14 -19.81
CA GLU A 2 12.52 80.41 -18.56
C GLU A 2 12.20 78.91 -18.60
N PHE A 3 12.71 78.25 -17.55
CA PHE A 3 12.24 77.07 -16.80
C PHE A 3 11.00 76.29 -17.26
N GLY A 4 11.10 74.96 -17.20
CA GLY A 4 10.04 74.01 -17.56
C GLY A 4 9.02 73.69 -16.47
N VAL A 5 7.99 72.92 -16.83
CA VAL A 5 7.08 72.17 -15.94
C VAL A 5 6.48 71.01 -16.77
N GLY A 6 6.33 69.83 -16.16
CA GLY A 6 5.56 68.72 -16.70
C GLY A 6 4.04 68.90 -16.54
N PHE A 7 3.33 67.76 -16.55
CA PHE A 7 1.95 67.49 -16.12
C PHE A 7 0.95 67.03 -17.20
N PHE A 8 0.48 65.79 -16.98
CA PHE A 8 -0.81 65.19 -17.35
C PHE A 8 -1.11 64.87 -18.83
N SER A 9 -0.74 63.64 -19.23
CA SER A 9 -1.48 62.86 -20.23
C SER A 9 -2.16 61.68 -19.51
N LEU A 10 -3.38 61.93 -19.02
CA LEU A 10 -4.33 60.94 -18.52
C LEU A 10 -5.70 61.62 -18.58
N VAL A 11 -6.69 60.93 -19.16
CA VAL A 11 -8.09 61.35 -19.38
C VAL A 11 -8.34 61.96 -20.77
N LEU A 12 -8.51 61.09 -21.79
CA LEU A 12 -9.46 61.24 -22.93
C LEU A 12 -9.22 60.21 -24.07
N VAL A 13 -8.99 58.94 -23.73
CA VAL A 13 -9.17 57.82 -24.68
C VAL A 13 -9.96 56.72 -23.98
N TRP A 14 -11.13 57.10 -23.45
CA TRP A 14 -12.08 56.18 -22.82
C TRP A 14 -13.52 56.48 -23.26
N LEU A 15 -13.69 56.90 -24.52
CA LEU A 15 -14.98 57.09 -25.18
C LEU A 15 -14.79 56.88 -26.68
N CYS A 16 -14.88 55.62 -27.12
CA CYS A 16 -15.21 55.15 -28.48
C CYS A 16 -14.96 53.62 -28.59
N VAL A 17 -15.40 52.85 -27.59
CA VAL A 17 -15.67 51.42 -27.75
C VAL A 17 -17.13 51.23 -27.35
N ASP A 18 -18.01 52.02 -27.99
CA ASP A 18 -19.44 51.78 -27.90
C ASP A 18 -19.84 50.79 -29.00
N MET A 19 -20.20 49.59 -28.53
CA MET A 19 -21.38 48.85 -28.95
C MET A 19 -21.36 48.27 -30.36
N CYS A 20 -20.48 47.30 -30.63
CA CYS A 20 -20.94 46.12 -31.36
C CYS A 20 -21.42 45.10 -30.31
N PHE A 21 -22.68 45.24 -29.88
CA PHE A 21 -23.36 44.16 -29.16
C PHE A 21 -23.59 43.03 -30.16
N CYS A 22 -22.61 42.12 -30.31
CA CYS A 22 -22.95 40.77 -30.71
C CYS A 22 -23.83 40.22 -29.60
N GLY A 23 -25.10 39.97 -29.90
CA GLY A 23 -26.01 39.29 -28.99
C GLY A 23 -25.32 38.02 -28.49
N GLY A 24 -25.12 37.93 -27.18
CA GLY A 24 -24.41 36.84 -26.53
C GLY A 24 -25.17 35.53 -26.70
N GLN A 25 -24.93 34.83 -27.80
CA GLN A 25 -25.13 33.38 -27.84
C GLN A 25 -23.87 32.75 -27.28
N GLU A 26 -23.95 32.34 -26.01
CA GLU A 26 -22.96 31.49 -25.38
C GLU A 26 -22.89 30.18 -26.17
N CYS A 27 -21.68 29.74 -26.52
CA CYS A 27 -21.48 28.42 -27.11
C CYS A 27 -22.03 27.36 -26.14
N PRO A 28 -22.77 26.34 -26.62
CA PRO A 28 -23.29 25.30 -25.76
C PRO A 28 -22.16 24.59 -25.02
N ALA A 29 -22.44 24.15 -23.79
CA ALA A 29 -21.50 23.37 -23.01
C ALA A 29 -21.10 22.11 -23.78
N LEU A 30 -19.79 21.82 -23.82
CA LEU A 30 -19.28 20.60 -24.43
C LEU A 30 -19.87 19.38 -23.71
N PRO A 31 -20.22 18.31 -24.44
CA PRO A 31 -20.67 17.07 -23.82
C PRO A 31 -19.58 16.49 -22.91
N ALA A 32 -20.00 15.69 -21.93
CA ALA A 32 -19.08 15.01 -21.02
C ALA A 32 -18.05 14.19 -21.83
N ASP A 33 -16.78 14.32 -21.47
CA ASP A 33 -15.66 13.67 -22.12
C ASP A 33 -15.34 12.29 -21.53
N VAL A 34 -15.87 12.00 -20.34
CA VAL A 34 -15.68 10.75 -19.61
C VAL A 34 -16.97 10.29 -18.93
N ASN A 35 -17.21 8.98 -18.88
CA ASN A 35 -18.25 8.34 -18.08
C ASN A 35 -17.67 7.26 -17.16
N PHE A 36 -17.45 7.61 -15.89
CA PHE A 36 -16.94 6.68 -14.87
C PHE A 36 -18.02 5.78 -14.22
N ASN A 37 -19.28 5.93 -14.61
CA ASN A 37 -20.34 5.00 -14.21
C ASN A 37 -20.36 3.73 -15.09
N MET A 38 -19.34 3.56 -15.93
CA MET A 38 -19.22 2.40 -16.81
C MET A 38 -18.93 1.13 -16.01
N VAL A 39 -19.76 0.11 -16.21
CA VAL A 39 -19.61 -1.19 -15.55
C VAL A 39 -18.74 -2.09 -16.42
N TYR A 40 -17.63 -2.57 -15.84
CA TYR A 40 -16.74 -3.55 -16.47
C TYR A 40 -17.01 -4.93 -15.89
N ASN A 41 -17.16 -5.93 -16.76
CA ASN A 41 -17.34 -7.31 -16.33
C ASN A 41 -15.97 -7.96 -16.11
N LEU A 42 -15.50 -7.93 -14.86
CA LEU A 42 -14.20 -8.44 -14.45
C LEU A 42 -14.35 -9.82 -13.79
N SER A 43 -13.37 -10.70 -13.99
CA SER A 43 -13.34 -12.00 -13.31
C SER A 43 -13.18 -11.79 -11.80
N SER A 44 -14.01 -12.48 -11.03
CA SER A 44 -13.98 -12.43 -9.57
C SER A 44 -14.29 -13.79 -8.95
N PHE A 45 -13.81 -13.99 -7.72
CA PHE A 45 -14.11 -15.14 -6.88
C PHE A 45 -14.64 -14.67 -5.53
N ASP A 46 -15.71 -15.29 -5.05
CA ASP A 46 -16.31 -15.02 -3.75
C ASP A 46 -15.90 -16.11 -2.76
N ALA A 47 -15.21 -15.71 -1.70
CA ALA A 47 -14.65 -16.62 -0.69
C ALA A 47 -15.62 -16.95 0.45
N GLU A 48 -16.90 -16.58 0.32
CA GLU A 48 -17.99 -16.79 1.30
C GLU A 48 -17.82 -16.05 2.64
N GLY A 49 -16.69 -15.35 2.84
CA GLY A 49 -16.41 -14.55 4.03
C GLY A 49 -15.31 -13.53 3.76
N PRO A 50 -15.12 -12.53 4.65
CA PRO A 50 -14.14 -11.46 4.45
C PRO A 50 -12.73 -12.00 4.25
N ILE A 51 -12.08 -11.60 3.15
CA ILE A 51 -10.70 -12.00 2.84
C ILE A 51 -9.74 -11.16 3.68
N GLN A 52 -8.86 -11.86 4.40
CA GLN A 52 -7.95 -11.30 5.40
C GLN A 52 -6.52 -11.16 4.86
N ASN A 53 -6.05 -12.09 4.03
CA ASN A 53 -4.79 -12.00 3.32
C ASN A 53 -4.88 -12.66 1.95
N ILE A 54 -4.02 -12.22 1.03
CA ILE A 54 -3.82 -12.79 -0.29
C ILE A 54 -2.33 -12.90 -0.56
N VAL A 55 -1.88 -14.02 -1.11
CA VAL A 55 -0.51 -14.19 -1.58
C VAL A 55 -0.51 -14.96 -2.90
N VAL A 56 0.44 -14.63 -3.76
CA VAL A 56 0.54 -15.20 -5.11
C VAL A 56 1.84 -15.98 -5.23
N HIS A 57 1.72 -17.23 -5.68
CA HIS A 57 2.83 -18.04 -6.13
C HIS A 57 3.01 -17.84 -7.64
N GLU A 58 4.09 -17.16 -8.01
CA GLU A 58 4.37 -16.76 -9.40
C GLU A 58 5.06 -17.87 -10.22
N ALA A 59 5.54 -18.94 -9.58
CA ALA A 59 6.17 -20.05 -10.28
C ALA A 59 5.09 -20.98 -10.87
N GLN A 60 5.44 -21.71 -11.93
CA GLN A 60 4.47 -22.59 -12.60
C GLN A 60 4.21 -23.85 -11.75
N PRO A 61 2.94 -24.21 -11.51
CA PRO A 61 1.72 -23.51 -11.93
C PRO A 61 1.37 -22.32 -11.02
N GLU A 62 1.06 -21.19 -11.64
CA GLU A 62 0.67 -19.96 -10.93
C GLU A 62 -0.56 -20.20 -10.05
N THR A 63 -0.42 -19.95 -8.75
CA THR A 63 -1.46 -20.23 -7.75
C THR A 63 -1.70 -19.02 -6.86
N ILE A 64 -2.96 -18.71 -6.58
CA ILE A 64 -3.40 -17.62 -5.71
C ILE A 64 -3.93 -18.24 -4.41
N PHE A 65 -3.36 -17.87 -3.27
CA PHE A 65 -3.85 -18.30 -1.97
C PHE A 65 -4.61 -17.17 -1.29
N LEU A 66 -5.81 -17.46 -0.79
CA LEU A 66 -6.66 -16.53 -0.05
C LEU A 66 -6.88 -17.05 1.37
N GLY A 67 -6.62 -16.21 2.36
CA GLY A 67 -6.96 -16.47 3.75
C GLY A 67 -8.28 -15.80 4.11
N VAL A 68 -9.25 -16.58 4.60
CA VAL A 68 -10.46 -16.09 5.26
C VAL A 68 -10.54 -16.68 6.66
N ARG A 69 -11.53 -16.25 7.44
CA ARG A 69 -11.84 -16.90 8.71
C ARG A 69 -12.08 -18.40 8.51
N ASN A 70 -11.36 -19.21 9.29
CA ASN A 70 -11.46 -20.67 9.35
C ASN A 70 -11.08 -21.42 8.07
N ARG A 71 -10.67 -20.75 6.98
CA ARG A 71 -10.36 -21.42 5.70
C ARG A 71 -9.26 -20.73 4.90
N ILE A 72 -8.50 -21.52 4.16
CA ILE A 72 -7.59 -21.07 3.10
C ILE A 72 -8.09 -21.64 1.77
N TYR A 73 -8.15 -20.81 0.73
CA TYR A 73 -8.46 -21.24 -0.63
C TYR A 73 -7.20 -21.17 -1.50
N ALA A 74 -6.98 -22.18 -2.34
CA ALA A 74 -6.04 -22.10 -3.44
C ALA A 74 -6.82 -21.98 -4.75
N LEU A 75 -6.50 -20.98 -5.56
CA LEU A 75 -7.12 -20.70 -6.85
C LEU A 75 -6.08 -20.74 -7.96
N ASN A 76 -6.53 -21.07 -9.17
CA ASN A 76 -5.71 -20.88 -10.37
C ASN A 76 -5.72 -19.41 -10.85
N LYS A 77 -4.92 -19.11 -11.87
CA LYS A 77 -4.86 -17.78 -12.52
C LYS A 77 -6.21 -17.22 -13.00
N ALA A 78 -7.16 -18.09 -13.34
CA ALA A 78 -8.50 -17.71 -13.79
C ALA A 78 -9.51 -17.56 -12.63
N LEU A 79 -9.02 -17.53 -11.38
CA LEU A 79 -9.81 -17.50 -10.14
C LEU A 79 -10.72 -18.72 -9.92
N GLY A 80 -10.43 -19.85 -10.58
CA GLY A 80 -11.09 -21.12 -10.31
C GLY A 80 -10.52 -21.80 -9.07
N LYS A 81 -11.40 -22.27 -8.17
CA LYS A 81 -10.99 -22.98 -6.94
C LYS A 81 -10.31 -24.32 -7.28
N LEU A 82 -9.06 -24.47 -6.83
CA LEU A 82 -8.27 -25.70 -6.93
C LEU A 82 -8.46 -26.59 -5.70
N SER A 83 -8.31 -26.00 -4.50
CA SER A 83 -8.42 -26.70 -3.23
C SER A 83 -8.78 -25.76 -2.09
N GLU A 84 -9.13 -26.34 -0.95
CA GLU A 84 -9.57 -25.62 0.25
C GLU A 84 -9.08 -26.35 1.50
N LEU A 85 -8.52 -25.60 2.45
CA LEU A 85 -8.08 -26.10 3.75
C LEU A 85 -8.94 -25.46 4.83
N ARG A 86 -9.53 -26.26 5.71
CA ARG A 86 -10.24 -25.78 6.90
C ARG A 86 -9.28 -25.64 8.07
N THR A 87 -9.01 -24.40 8.44
CA THR A 87 -8.11 -24.00 9.53
C THR A 87 -8.82 -23.70 10.84
N GLY A 88 -10.15 -23.80 10.86
CA GLY A 88 -10.96 -23.68 12.07
C GLY A 88 -12.44 -23.98 11.82
N PRO A 89 -13.32 -23.71 12.79
CA PRO A 89 -12.98 -23.28 14.14
C PRO A 89 -12.12 -24.30 14.90
N VAL A 90 -11.15 -23.83 15.67
CA VAL A 90 -10.29 -24.69 16.49
C VAL A 90 -11.12 -25.35 17.60
N GLY A 91 -10.90 -26.64 17.84
CA GLY A 91 -11.70 -27.44 18.76
C GLY A 91 -12.97 -28.04 18.14
N SER A 92 -13.30 -27.69 16.88
CA SER A 92 -14.31 -28.39 16.07
C SER A 92 -13.68 -29.55 15.30
N PRO A 93 -14.40 -30.67 15.09
CA PRO A 93 -13.98 -31.72 14.15
C PRO A 93 -13.83 -31.21 12.70
N ASP A 94 -14.40 -30.05 12.36
CA ASP A 94 -14.28 -29.43 11.04
C ASP A 94 -12.88 -28.88 10.74
N CYS A 95 -12.06 -28.63 11.77
CA CYS A 95 -10.71 -28.13 11.58
C CYS A 95 -9.75 -29.26 11.18
N MET A 96 -9.59 -29.45 9.88
CA MET A 96 -8.71 -30.48 9.32
C MET A 96 -7.24 -30.24 9.69
N GLY A 97 -6.81 -28.98 9.78
CA GLY A 97 -5.42 -28.63 10.12
C GLY A 97 -5.07 -28.69 11.61
N CYS A 98 -6.05 -28.52 12.50
CA CYS A 98 -5.80 -28.34 13.94
C CYS A 98 -5.32 -29.62 14.65
N ASN A 99 -5.68 -30.79 14.12
CA ASN A 99 -5.32 -32.08 14.71
C ASN A 99 -3.84 -32.44 14.53
N ASN A 100 -3.12 -31.71 13.66
CA ASN A 100 -1.71 -31.97 13.37
C ASN A 100 -0.77 -31.40 14.45
N CYS A 101 -1.28 -30.57 15.37
CA CYS A 101 -0.49 -30.01 16.46
C CYS A 101 -0.66 -30.81 17.77
N VAL A 102 0.44 -31.29 18.34
CA VAL A 102 0.47 -31.83 19.70
C VAL A 102 0.77 -30.69 20.67
N LEU A 103 -0.28 -30.16 21.32
CA LEU A 103 -0.17 -29.04 22.25
C LEU A 103 0.10 -29.54 23.67
N GLY A 104 0.99 -28.86 24.41
CA GLY A 104 1.23 -29.15 25.84
C GLY A 104 0.36 -28.36 26.82
N TRP A 105 -0.57 -27.54 26.32
CA TRP A 105 -1.61 -26.90 27.11
C TRP A 105 -2.98 -27.49 26.78
N THR A 106 -3.87 -27.49 27.78
CA THR A 106 -5.27 -27.86 27.57
C THR A 106 -5.93 -26.81 26.66
N PRO A 107 -6.49 -27.19 25.51
CA PRO A 107 -7.33 -26.29 24.73
C PRO A 107 -8.42 -25.74 25.66
N THR A 108 -8.60 -24.43 25.69
CA THR A 108 -9.76 -23.82 26.34
C THR A 108 -11.00 -24.50 25.78
N ALA A 109 -11.92 -24.95 26.64
CA ALA A 109 -13.08 -25.78 26.28
C ALA A 109 -14.08 -25.12 25.30
N SER A 110 -13.79 -23.92 24.79
CA SER A 110 -14.57 -23.17 23.83
C SER A 110 -14.01 -23.33 22.42
N VAL A 111 -14.89 -23.66 21.47
CA VAL A 111 -14.62 -23.57 20.03
C VAL A 111 -14.20 -22.14 19.69
N GLU A 112 -13.06 -21.96 19.01
CA GLU A 112 -12.48 -20.65 18.69
C GLU A 112 -12.38 -20.44 17.17
N ASP A 113 -12.85 -19.29 16.67
CA ASP A 113 -12.64 -18.90 15.28
C ASP A 113 -11.16 -18.60 15.00
N ASN A 114 -10.68 -19.06 13.85
CA ASN A 114 -9.31 -18.84 13.40
C ASN A 114 -9.25 -17.82 12.26
N ASP A 115 -8.93 -16.57 12.58
CA ASP A 115 -8.67 -15.54 11.58
C ASP A 115 -7.24 -15.67 11.06
N ASN A 116 -7.07 -15.74 9.74
CA ASN A 116 -5.75 -15.74 9.11
C ASN A 116 -5.06 -14.38 9.32
N LYS A 117 -3.91 -14.40 10.01
CA LYS A 117 -3.10 -13.21 10.32
C LYS A 117 -1.85 -13.11 9.46
N VAL A 118 -1.28 -14.24 9.07
CA VAL A 118 -0.11 -14.32 8.20
C VAL A 118 -0.36 -15.36 7.12
N LEU A 119 -0.09 -14.97 5.86
CA LEU A 119 -0.11 -15.85 4.71
C LEU A 119 1.04 -15.44 3.79
N VAL A 120 2.16 -16.17 3.86
CA VAL A 120 3.41 -15.80 3.17
C VAL A 120 4.05 -17.01 2.50
N ILE A 121 4.78 -16.76 1.41
CA ILE A 121 5.46 -17.80 0.65
C ILE A 121 6.97 -17.61 0.75
N ASP A 122 7.69 -18.66 1.12
CA ASP A 122 9.13 -18.75 0.84
C ASP A 122 9.32 -19.19 -0.60
N LYS A 123 9.69 -18.25 -1.46
CA LYS A 123 9.89 -18.49 -2.90
C LYS A 123 11.06 -19.43 -3.18
N PHE A 124 12.03 -19.55 -2.29
CA PHE A 124 13.17 -20.44 -2.50
C PHE A 124 12.80 -21.88 -2.14
N ALA A 125 12.21 -22.07 -0.96
CA ALA A 125 11.85 -23.39 -0.46
C ALA A 125 10.49 -23.91 -0.96
N GLN A 126 9.73 -23.08 -1.70
CA GLN A 126 8.38 -23.42 -2.21
C GLN A 126 7.39 -23.74 -1.09
N TYR A 127 7.55 -23.07 0.06
CA TYR A 127 6.71 -23.24 1.24
C TYR A 127 5.67 -22.14 1.36
N LEU A 128 4.43 -22.52 1.65
CA LEU A 128 3.35 -21.66 2.09
C LEU A 128 3.25 -21.72 3.63
N PHE A 129 3.36 -20.59 4.29
CA PHE A 129 3.20 -20.46 5.73
C PHE A 129 1.85 -19.81 6.06
N ILE A 130 1.10 -20.45 6.94
CA ILE A 130 -0.27 -20.08 7.31
C ILE A 130 -0.31 -19.91 8.83
N CYS A 131 -0.49 -18.68 9.32
CA CYS A 131 -0.58 -18.42 10.76
C CYS A 131 -1.89 -17.74 11.11
N GLY A 132 -2.51 -18.22 12.18
CA GLY A 132 -3.85 -17.84 12.60
C GLY A 132 -3.90 -16.92 13.82
N SER A 133 -5.09 -16.50 14.23
CA SER A 133 -5.32 -15.82 15.51
C SER A 133 -5.40 -16.79 16.69
N ALA A 134 -5.86 -18.01 16.42
CA ALA A 134 -6.10 -19.03 17.42
C ALA A 134 -4.80 -19.69 17.89
N GLN A 135 -4.88 -20.44 18.99
CA GLN A 135 -3.77 -21.25 19.53
C GLN A 135 -2.47 -20.44 19.76
N HIS A 136 -2.55 -19.19 20.22
CA HIS A 136 -1.37 -18.32 20.41
C HIS A 136 -0.57 -18.00 19.13
N GLY A 137 -1.21 -18.08 17.97
CA GLY A 137 -0.62 -17.63 16.71
C GLY A 137 0.42 -18.59 16.13
N LEU A 138 0.20 -19.90 16.34
CA LEU A 138 0.99 -20.94 15.68
C LEU A 138 0.84 -20.87 14.17
N CYS A 139 1.89 -21.31 13.49
CA CYS A 139 1.93 -21.40 12.04
C CYS A 139 1.87 -22.86 11.59
N TYR A 140 1.36 -23.02 10.38
CA TYR A 140 1.36 -24.27 9.63
C TYR A 140 2.16 -24.06 8.36
N LEU A 141 2.82 -25.13 7.92
CA LEU A 141 3.66 -25.18 6.74
C LEU A 141 3.02 -26.10 5.71
N HIS A 142 2.93 -25.64 4.46
CA HIS A 142 2.51 -26.45 3.33
C HIS A 142 3.55 -26.36 2.21
N LEU A 143 3.96 -27.50 1.67
CA LEU A 143 4.84 -27.56 0.51
C LEU A 143 4.02 -27.43 -0.78
N ILE A 144 4.19 -26.31 -1.50
CA ILE A 144 3.36 -25.94 -2.68
C ILE A 144 3.56 -26.89 -3.87
N TYR A 145 4.74 -27.50 -3.99
CA TYR A 145 5.08 -28.39 -5.10
C TYR A 145 5.65 -29.71 -4.57
N PRO A 146 5.16 -30.88 -5.02
CA PRO A 146 4.38 -31.11 -6.26
C PRO A 146 2.85 -31.06 -6.11
N GLU A 147 2.32 -30.91 -4.91
CA GLU A 147 0.89 -31.09 -4.63
C GLU A 147 0.13 -29.76 -4.70
N HIS A 148 -0.91 -29.70 -5.55
CA HIS A 148 -1.80 -28.54 -5.58
C HIS A 148 -2.81 -28.54 -4.43
N ASN A 149 -2.86 -29.64 -3.67
CA ASN A 149 -3.82 -29.82 -2.60
C ASN A 149 -3.21 -29.33 -1.28
N ILE A 150 -3.73 -28.22 -0.78
CA ILE A 150 -3.32 -27.62 0.50
C ILE A 150 -3.79 -28.40 1.75
N SER A 151 -4.19 -29.66 1.61
CA SER A 151 -4.66 -30.50 2.72
C SER A 151 -3.52 -31.02 3.59
N ASP A 152 -2.35 -31.25 3.01
CA ASP A 152 -1.17 -31.70 3.76
C ASP A 152 -0.44 -30.50 4.34
N ILE A 153 -0.57 -30.31 5.65
CA ILE A 153 0.07 -29.23 6.40
C ILE A 153 0.82 -29.78 7.60
N ASN A 154 2.02 -29.26 7.83
CA ASN A 154 2.82 -29.57 9.01
C ASN A 154 2.66 -28.46 10.06
N CYS A 155 2.46 -28.85 11.32
CA CYS A 155 2.35 -27.89 12.41
C CYS A 155 3.75 -27.44 12.86
N LEU A 156 3.99 -26.13 12.90
CA LEU A 156 5.27 -25.56 13.33
C LEU A 156 5.27 -25.33 14.84
N PHE A 157 5.06 -26.38 15.62
CA PHE A 157 5.06 -26.32 17.08
C PHE A 157 5.65 -27.57 17.74
N THR A 158 6.52 -27.35 18.74
CA THR A 158 7.06 -28.41 19.60
C THR A 158 6.99 -28.05 21.08
N ASP A 159 6.22 -28.81 21.86
CA ASP A 159 6.02 -28.52 23.29
C ASP A 159 7.33 -28.36 24.09
N LYS A 160 8.32 -29.23 23.81
CA LYS A 160 9.63 -29.23 24.50
C LYS A 160 10.41 -27.91 24.40
N ASN A 161 10.15 -27.10 23.38
CA ASN A 161 10.91 -25.88 23.08
C ASN A 161 10.14 -24.60 23.37
N ASN A 162 8.92 -24.70 23.89
CA ASN A 162 8.07 -23.55 24.17
C ASN A 162 7.66 -23.52 25.63
N SER A 163 7.62 -22.33 26.21
CA SER A 163 7.05 -22.07 27.52
C SER A 163 6.20 -20.79 27.49
N PRO A 164 5.39 -20.54 28.52
CA PRO A 164 4.64 -19.29 28.63
C PRO A 164 5.53 -18.03 28.55
N GLU A 165 6.77 -18.09 29.03
CA GLU A 165 7.71 -16.96 29.02
C GLU A 165 8.44 -16.79 27.67
N LEU A 166 8.72 -17.91 27.00
CA LEU A 166 9.49 -17.97 25.76
C LEU A 166 8.84 -18.94 24.76
N CYS A 167 8.20 -18.38 23.74
CA CYS A 167 7.58 -19.15 22.67
C CYS A 167 8.17 -18.76 21.31
N PRO A 168 9.25 -19.43 20.84
CA PRO A 168 9.72 -19.24 19.47
C PRO A 168 8.65 -19.60 18.44
N ASP A 169 7.75 -20.54 18.72
CA ASP A 169 6.78 -21.03 17.73
C ASP A 169 5.54 -20.13 17.60
N CYS A 170 5.32 -19.21 18.54
CA CYS A 170 4.19 -18.27 18.54
C CYS A 170 4.50 -17.06 17.66
N VAL A 171 3.98 -17.02 16.43
CA VAL A 171 4.38 -16.01 15.42
C VAL A 171 3.33 -14.92 15.26
N ALA A 172 2.06 -15.30 15.12
CA ALA A 172 0.99 -14.36 14.83
C ALA A 172 0.41 -13.74 16.10
N SER A 173 0.10 -12.45 16.04
CA SER A 173 -0.76 -11.78 16.99
C SER A 173 -2.16 -11.62 16.40
N PRO A 174 -3.23 -11.86 17.19
CA PRO A 174 -4.59 -11.60 16.74
C PRO A 174 -4.85 -10.12 16.41
N LEU A 175 -4.04 -9.20 16.93
CA LEU A 175 -4.16 -7.76 16.66
C LEU A 175 -3.59 -7.32 15.30
N GLY A 176 -2.70 -8.12 14.70
CA GLY A 176 -2.03 -7.77 13.45
C GLY A 176 -0.58 -8.23 13.44
N THR A 177 -0.12 -8.75 12.30
CA THR A 177 1.26 -9.23 12.15
C THR A 177 1.71 -9.07 10.70
N GLN A 178 2.93 -8.60 10.51
CA GLN A 178 3.62 -8.56 9.22
C GLN A 178 4.86 -9.43 9.28
N VAL A 179 5.11 -10.18 8.21
CA VAL A 179 6.24 -11.11 8.14
C VAL A 179 6.96 -10.92 6.81
N TYR A 180 8.28 -10.80 6.88
CA TYR A 180 9.17 -10.91 5.74
C TYR A 180 10.09 -12.12 5.89
N ILE A 181 10.14 -12.98 4.87
CA ILE A 181 11.01 -14.16 4.85
C ILE A 181 12.30 -13.80 4.09
N TYR A 182 13.44 -13.95 4.78
CA TYR A 182 14.77 -13.86 4.21
C TYR A 182 15.42 -15.24 4.22
N THR A 183 15.88 -15.69 3.06
CA THR A 183 16.52 -17.00 2.90
C THR A 183 18.02 -16.81 2.76
N GLU A 184 18.79 -17.47 3.61
CA GLU A 184 20.26 -17.50 3.56
C GLU A 184 20.75 -18.94 3.45
N GLY A 185 21.44 -19.25 2.34
CA GLY A 185 21.76 -20.62 1.98
C GLY A 185 20.50 -21.44 1.75
N TYR A 186 20.19 -22.35 2.66
CA TYR A 186 19.00 -23.21 2.64
C TYR A 186 18.10 -23.02 3.88
N THR A 187 18.29 -21.91 4.61
CA THR A 187 17.57 -21.64 5.85
C THR A 187 16.72 -20.39 5.72
N SER A 188 15.45 -20.52 6.11
CA SER A 188 14.47 -19.44 6.12
C SER A 188 14.47 -18.71 7.46
N TYR A 189 14.64 -17.40 7.41
CA TYR A 189 14.58 -16.49 8.56
C TYR A 189 13.37 -15.58 8.43
N PHE A 190 12.57 -15.55 9.48
CA PHE A 190 11.33 -14.80 9.60
C PHE A 190 11.61 -13.53 10.37
N TYR A 191 11.54 -12.40 9.68
CA TYR A 191 11.49 -11.09 10.30
C TYR A 191 10.01 -10.79 10.55
N ILE A 192 9.65 -10.58 11.82
CA ILE A 192 8.24 -10.49 12.26
C ILE A 192 8.04 -9.16 12.97
N GLY A 193 6.99 -8.43 12.58
CA GLY A 193 6.44 -7.31 13.32
C GLY A 193 5.02 -7.65 13.78
N ALA A 194 4.77 -7.75 15.08
CA ALA A 194 3.48 -8.13 15.65
C ALA A 194 2.97 -7.11 16.66
N THR A 195 1.71 -6.70 16.52
CA THR A 195 1.06 -5.80 17.47
C THR A 195 0.74 -6.56 18.76
N VAL A 196 1.15 -6.07 19.92
CA VAL A 196 0.94 -6.76 21.20
C VAL A 196 0.31 -5.83 22.23
N ASN A 197 -0.51 -6.39 23.13
CA ASN A 197 -1.07 -5.72 24.30
C ASN A 197 -0.71 -6.51 25.58
N SER A 198 -1.19 -6.07 26.75
CA SER A 198 -0.88 -6.73 28.03
C SER A 198 -1.31 -8.20 28.07
N THR A 199 -2.49 -8.52 27.53
CA THR A 199 -3.02 -9.89 27.46
C THR A 199 -2.14 -10.80 26.60
N ILE A 200 -1.80 -10.38 25.38
CA ILE A 200 -1.01 -11.17 24.40
C ILE A 200 0.46 -11.27 24.83
N ALA A 201 0.99 -10.24 25.47
CA ALA A 201 2.37 -10.24 25.95
C ALA A 201 2.57 -11.04 27.24
N SER A 202 1.48 -11.37 27.95
CA SER A 202 1.55 -12.04 29.26
C SER A 202 2.10 -13.47 29.20
N THR A 203 1.68 -14.23 28.18
CA THR A 203 2.05 -15.64 27.99
C THR A 203 2.11 -15.95 26.49
N TYR A 204 3.05 -16.80 26.08
CA TYR A 204 3.21 -17.24 24.70
C TYR A 204 3.34 -16.08 23.70
N SER A 205 4.04 -15.02 24.12
CA SER A 205 4.11 -13.76 23.36
C SER A 205 4.89 -13.90 22.05
N PRO A 206 4.36 -13.39 20.92
CA PRO A 206 5.09 -13.33 19.65
C PRO A 206 6.21 -12.27 19.62
N LYS A 207 6.28 -11.39 20.63
CA LYS A 207 7.12 -10.19 20.72
C LYS A 207 6.80 -9.14 19.63
N SER A 208 7.10 -7.87 19.88
CA SER A 208 6.78 -6.79 18.92
C SER A 208 7.59 -6.89 17.64
N ILE A 209 8.91 -7.03 17.75
CA ILE A 209 9.80 -7.34 16.63
C ILE A 209 10.56 -8.61 17.01
N SER A 210 10.59 -9.59 16.12
CA SER A 210 11.40 -10.79 16.31
C SER A 210 12.00 -11.32 15.01
N ILE A 211 13.15 -11.96 15.15
CA ILE A 211 13.80 -12.72 14.07
C ILE A 211 13.83 -14.18 14.50
N LYS A 212 13.22 -15.04 13.69
CA LYS A 212 13.08 -16.47 13.98
C LYS A 212 13.62 -17.29 12.83
N ARG A 213 14.27 -18.41 13.16
CA ARG A 213 14.82 -19.33 12.16
C ARG A 213 13.95 -20.58 12.10
N LEU A 214 13.52 -20.97 10.90
CA LEU A 214 12.85 -22.24 10.67
C LEU A 214 13.85 -23.39 10.98
N LYS A 215 13.41 -24.39 11.74
CA LYS A 215 14.23 -25.57 12.01
C LYS A 215 14.28 -26.46 10.77
N GLY A 216 15.41 -27.13 10.54
CA GLY A 216 15.53 -28.10 9.45
C GLY A 216 14.69 -29.37 9.63
N SER A 217 14.15 -29.60 10.84
CA SER A 217 13.14 -30.62 11.14
C SER A 217 11.73 -30.20 10.70
N GLU A 218 11.54 -28.93 10.31
CA GLU A 218 10.26 -28.37 9.87
C GLU A 218 9.14 -28.47 10.92
N ASP A 219 9.48 -28.66 12.19
CA ASP A 219 8.55 -28.83 13.33
C ASP A 219 8.46 -27.57 14.20
N GLY A 220 8.99 -26.44 13.74
CA GLY A 220 8.92 -25.17 14.46
C GLY A 220 10.07 -24.22 14.16
N PHE A 221 10.21 -23.24 15.03
CA PHE A 221 11.13 -22.13 14.97
C PHE A 221 12.11 -22.14 16.15
N SER A 222 13.20 -21.42 15.97
CA SER A 222 14.17 -21.14 17.04
C SER A 222 14.56 -19.67 16.97
N PHE A 223 14.82 -19.06 18.13
CA PHE A 223 15.52 -17.78 18.16
C PHE A 223 17.01 -18.03 17.89
N PRO A 224 17.61 -17.37 16.88
CA PRO A 224 19.05 -17.42 16.67
C PRO A 224 19.84 -17.01 17.92
N SER A 225 19.33 -16.01 18.64
CA SER A 225 19.79 -15.60 19.97
C SER A 225 18.57 -15.34 20.87
N VAL A 226 18.47 -16.05 22.00
CA VAL A 226 17.34 -15.94 22.93
C VAL A 226 17.18 -14.52 23.47
N GLU A 227 18.30 -13.82 23.71
CA GLU A 227 18.29 -12.47 24.28
C GLU A 227 18.21 -11.37 23.21
N TYR A 228 18.83 -11.57 22.05
CA TYR A 228 19.06 -10.50 21.08
C TYR A 228 18.26 -10.62 19.78
N SER A 229 17.50 -11.70 19.56
CA SER A 229 16.67 -11.86 18.36
C SER A 229 15.26 -11.28 18.49
N SER A 230 14.92 -10.61 19.59
CA SER A 230 13.62 -9.94 19.73
C SER A 230 13.66 -8.70 20.60
N ILE A 231 12.75 -7.77 20.33
CA ILE A 231 12.43 -6.63 21.19
C ILE A 231 10.91 -6.52 21.31
N THR A 232 10.44 -6.06 22.47
CA THR A 232 9.02 -5.89 22.74
C THR A 232 8.76 -4.61 23.51
N VAL A 233 7.58 -4.02 23.30
CA VAL A 233 7.12 -2.85 24.07
C VAL A 233 7.17 -3.14 25.57
N ARG A 234 7.61 -2.16 26.37
CA ARG A 234 7.72 -2.29 27.83
C ARG A 234 6.35 -2.50 28.46
N LYS A 235 6.28 -3.27 29.55
CA LYS A 235 5.02 -3.66 30.22
C LYS A 235 4.08 -2.48 30.51
N GLN A 236 4.63 -1.34 30.94
CA GLN A 236 3.86 -0.12 31.25
C GLN A 236 3.22 0.57 30.04
N PHE A 237 3.61 0.21 28.81
CA PHE A 237 3.14 0.85 27.57
C PHE A 237 2.40 -0.11 26.63
N LEU A 238 2.24 -1.38 27.01
CA LEU A 238 1.63 -2.40 26.15
C LEU A 238 0.21 -2.03 25.68
N ASP A 239 -0.58 -1.41 26.55
CA ASP A 239 -1.96 -1.03 26.24
C ASP A 239 -2.09 0.43 25.77
N SER A 240 -1.15 1.30 26.12
CA SER A 240 -1.19 2.74 25.81
C SER A 240 -0.42 3.12 24.55
N TYR A 241 0.47 2.26 24.05
CA TYR A 241 1.32 2.50 22.88
C TYR A 241 1.26 1.30 21.91
N PRO A 242 0.13 1.09 21.23
CA PRO A 242 0.03 0.06 20.20
C PRO A 242 0.85 0.48 18.96
N ILE A 243 1.47 -0.50 18.31
CA ILE A 243 2.20 -0.35 17.05
C ILE A 243 1.48 -1.18 15.99
N ASP A 244 0.90 -0.55 14.98
CA ASP A 244 0.30 -1.24 13.83
C ASP A 244 1.34 -1.43 12.74
N TYR A 245 1.54 -2.67 12.30
CA TYR A 245 2.48 -3.03 11.25
C TYR A 245 1.75 -3.10 9.91
N ILE A 246 1.99 -2.12 9.04
CA ILE A 246 1.21 -1.91 7.81
C ILE A 246 1.78 -2.71 6.65
N TYR A 247 3.10 -2.73 6.50
CA TYR A 247 3.77 -3.32 5.34
C TYR A 247 5.20 -3.74 5.68
N SER A 248 5.71 -4.77 5.00
CA SER A 248 7.10 -5.22 5.13
C SER A 248 7.70 -5.57 3.78
N PHE A 249 9.00 -5.31 3.60
CA PHE A 249 9.71 -5.57 2.36
C PHE A 249 11.23 -5.62 2.58
N LYS A 250 11.97 -6.07 1.57
CA LYS A 250 13.44 -6.00 1.53
C LYS A 250 13.88 -5.15 0.35
N SER A 251 14.90 -4.34 0.59
CA SER A 251 15.62 -3.63 -0.47
C SER A 251 17.10 -3.60 -0.12
N GLY A 252 17.95 -3.94 -1.11
CA GLY A 252 19.38 -4.13 -0.87
C GLY A 252 19.65 -5.15 0.24
N ILE A 253 20.43 -4.74 1.23
CA ILE A 253 20.85 -5.58 2.39
C ILE A 253 19.97 -5.39 3.63
N HIS A 254 18.79 -4.77 3.52
CA HIS A 254 17.96 -4.46 4.66
C HIS A 254 16.53 -4.96 4.49
N VAL A 255 15.92 -5.36 5.61
CA VAL A 255 14.50 -5.62 5.76
C VAL A 255 13.87 -4.39 6.43
N TYR A 256 12.70 -3.98 5.94
CA TYR A 256 11.98 -2.80 6.41
C TYR A 256 10.57 -3.17 6.86
N PHE A 257 10.11 -2.48 7.90
CA PHE A 257 8.70 -2.47 8.30
C PHE A 257 8.17 -1.05 8.29
N LEU A 258 6.94 -0.85 7.85
CA LEU A 258 6.22 0.41 8.00
C LEU A 258 5.24 0.29 9.15
N THR A 259 5.32 1.22 10.08
CA THR A 259 4.51 1.22 11.29
C THR A 259 3.68 2.49 11.42
N VAL A 260 2.53 2.36 12.05
CA VAL A 260 1.73 3.47 12.58
C VAL A 260 1.72 3.33 14.09
N GLN A 261 2.22 4.35 14.78
CA GLN A 261 2.34 4.38 16.23
C GLN A 261 2.22 5.82 16.73
N LYS A 262 2.10 6.02 18.05
CA LYS A 262 2.04 7.37 18.61
C LYS A 262 3.36 8.10 18.43
N GLU A 263 3.30 9.43 18.30
CA GLU A 263 4.49 10.26 18.10
C GLU A 263 5.51 10.05 19.22
N ASP A 264 5.03 10.10 20.46
CA ASP A 264 5.77 9.74 21.66
C ASP A 264 4.84 8.99 22.63
N VAL A 265 5.39 8.54 23.76
CA VAL A 265 4.66 7.73 24.76
C VAL A 265 3.44 8.47 25.34
N ASN A 266 3.53 9.79 25.45
CA ASN A 266 2.51 10.65 26.02
C ASN A 266 1.65 11.34 24.94
N SER A 267 2.07 11.27 23.67
CA SER A 267 1.35 11.88 22.57
C SER A 267 -0.01 11.23 22.35
N ARG A 268 -0.91 12.09 21.90
CA ARG A 268 -2.24 11.75 21.42
C ARG A 268 -2.26 11.61 19.89
N GLY A 269 -1.24 12.15 19.23
CA GLY A 269 -1.04 12.07 17.79
C GLY A 269 -0.38 10.75 17.40
N TYR A 270 -0.71 10.31 16.19
CA TYR A 270 -0.06 9.18 15.53
C TYR A 270 0.81 9.69 14.40
N HIS A 271 1.88 8.96 14.10
CA HIS A 271 2.67 9.18 12.90
C HIS A 271 3.10 7.85 12.28
N THR A 272 3.68 7.94 11.10
CA THR A 272 4.21 6.79 10.38
C THR A 272 5.72 6.71 10.58
N ARG A 273 6.25 5.52 10.83
CA ARG A 273 7.70 5.27 10.83
C ARG A 273 8.08 4.17 9.86
N ILE A 274 9.32 4.24 9.38
CA ILE A 274 10.00 3.13 8.73
C ILE A 274 11.05 2.56 9.67
N VAL A 275 10.90 1.28 9.97
CA VAL A 275 11.85 0.46 10.70
C VAL A 275 12.84 -0.13 9.70
N ARG A 276 14.13 -0.17 10.06
CA ARG A 276 15.20 -0.81 9.27
C ARG A 276 15.94 -1.85 10.12
N LEU A 277 16.09 -3.05 9.56
CA LEU A 277 16.88 -4.16 10.07
C LEU A 277 17.86 -4.64 9.00
N LYS A 278 19.04 -5.10 9.40
CA LYS A 278 20.02 -5.66 8.44
C LYS A 278 19.67 -7.12 8.11
N ALA A 279 19.59 -7.43 6.83
CA ALA A 279 19.39 -8.80 6.36
C ALA A 279 20.68 -9.61 6.58
N GLY A 280 20.54 -10.87 7.02
CA GLY A 280 21.67 -11.73 7.41
C GLY A 280 22.26 -11.42 8.78
N GLU A 281 21.77 -10.38 9.46
CA GLU A 281 22.02 -10.17 10.90
C GLU A 281 20.77 -10.64 11.65
N PHE A 282 20.96 -11.57 12.59
CA PHE A 282 19.86 -12.24 13.28
C PHE A 282 19.61 -11.71 14.69
N GLU A 283 20.30 -10.63 15.03
CA GLU A 283 20.10 -9.84 16.24
C GLU A 283 19.48 -8.49 15.88
N VAL A 284 18.56 -8.01 16.71
CA VAL A 284 17.90 -6.71 16.51
C VAL A 284 18.71 -5.54 17.08
N LYS A 285 20.01 -5.72 17.32
CA LYS A 285 20.91 -4.70 17.91
C LYS A 285 21.05 -3.45 17.03
N LEU A 286 20.91 -3.61 15.72
CA LEU A 286 21.00 -2.53 14.73
C LEU A 286 19.61 -1.99 14.30
N TYR A 287 18.59 -2.24 15.13
CA TYR A 287 17.25 -1.71 14.91
C TYR A 287 17.26 -0.18 14.87
N GLN A 288 16.65 0.37 13.82
CA GLN A 288 16.58 1.80 13.56
C GLN A 288 15.17 2.17 13.09
N GLU A 289 14.70 3.35 13.49
CA GLU A 289 13.46 3.93 13.00
C GLU A 289 13.72 5.31 12.41
N LEU A 290 12.92 5.67 11.42
CA LEU A 290 12.86 7.01 10.83
C LEU A 290 11.39 7.41 10.68
N VAL A 291 11.04 8.61 11.13
CA VAL A 291 9.67 9.14 10.96
C VAL A 291 9.47 9.56 9.51
N LEU A 292 8.39 9.06 8.89
CA LEU A 292 7.96 9.42 7.54
C LEU A 292 6.78 10.38 7.61
N GLU A 293 6.95 11.55 7.01
CA GLU A 293 5.90 12.57 6.93
C GLU A 293 5.49 12.80 5.47
N CYS A 294 4.19 12.77 5.19
CA CYS A 294 3.62 13.18 3.91
C CYS A 294 2.82 14.47 4.11
N ARG A 295 3.11 15.52 3.34
CA ARG A 295 2.41 16.81 3.48
C ARG A 295 1.95 17.37 2.14
N TYR A 296 0.90 18.18 2.19
CA TYR A 296 0.46 18.98 1.05
C TYR A 296 0.84 20.45 1.26
N VAL A 297 1.55 21.03 0.29
CA VAL A 297 2.00 22.43 0.31
C VAL A 297 1.31 23.21 -0.81
N LYS A 298 0.36 24.08 -0.47
CA LYS A 298 -0.30 24.96 -1.47
C LYS A 298 0.71 25.91 -2.13
N ARG A 299 0.82 25.87 -3.46
CA ARG A 299 1.61 26.85 -4.23
C ARG A 299 1.01 28.26 -4.07
N LYS A 300 1.73 29.17 -3.41
CA LYS A 300 1.30 30.58 -3.21
C LYS A 300 1.10 31.27 -4.56
N ARG A 301 -0.14 31.52 -4.98
CA ARG A 301 -0.43 32.63 -5.91
C ARG A 301 -0.21 33.94 -5.15
N ARG A 302 0.47 34.91 -5.77
CA ARG A 302 0.76 36.26 -5.22
C ARG A 302 -0.49 36.95 -4.69
N ARG A 303 -0.90 36.68 -3.45
CA ARG A 303 -1.80 37.50 -2.64
C ARG A 303 -1.36 37.41 -1.19
N ARG A 304 -1.00 38.57 -0.63
CA ARG A 304 -0.72 38.79 0.79
C ARG A 304 -1.97 38.38 1.59
N ASN A 305 -1.79 37.60 2.65
CA ASN A 305 -2.78 37.11 3.61
C ASN A 305 -3.54 35.83 3.21
N SER A 306 -2.83 34.70 3.16
CA SER A 306 -3.43 33.38 3.39
C SER A 306 -2.59 32.64 4.41
N VAL A 307 -3.24 32.18 5.49
CA VAL A 307 -2.70 31.32 6.56
C VAL A 307 -1.98 30.13 5.92
N ASN A 308 -0.80 29.77 6.45
CA ASN A 308 0.05 28.69 5.93
C ASN A 308 -0.73 27.37 5.79
N GLY A 309 -1.24 27.07 4.58
CA GLY A 309 -1.99 25.84 4.28
C GLY A 309 -1.09 24.64 4.03
N ASN A 310 -0.32 24.24 5.05
CA ASN A 310 0.44 22.99 5.05
C ASN A 310 -0.39 21.92 5.79
N THR A 311 -0.95 20.95 5.06
CA THR A 311 -1.68 19.82 5.66
C THR A 311 -0.72 18.64 5.78
N VAL A 312 -0.67 18.00 6.96
CA VAL A 312 0.14 16.80 7.20
C VAL A 312 -0.77 15.58 7.21
N TYR A 313 -0.43 14.59 6.39
CA TYR A 313 -1.05 13.27 6.34
C TYR A 313 -0.15 12.32 7.12
N ASN A 314 -0.48 12.12 8.39
CA ASN A 314 0.36 11.51 9.40
C ASN A 314 0.27 9.97 9.43
N VAL A 315 -0.83 9.38 8.97
CA VAL A 315 -1.06 7.93 9.08
C VAL A 315 -1.07 7.24 7.72
N LEU A 316 -0.15 6.29 7.54
CA LEU A 316 -0.08 5.42 6.38
C LEU A 316 -1.23 4.41 6.34
N GLN A 317 -1.94 4.34 5.22
CA GLN A 317 -3.03 3.39 4.99
C GLN A 317 -2.55 2.12 4.27
N ALA A 318 -1.71 2.29 3.25
CA ALA A 318 -1.12 1.22 2.47
C ALA A 318 0.19 1.71 1.82
N ALA A 319 1.06 0.76 1.45
CA ALA A 319 2.30 1.07 0.76
C ALA A 319 2.67 -0.04 -0.22
N TYR A 320 3.50 0.31 -1.19
CA TYR A 320 3.99 -0.62 -2.20
C TYR A 320 5.42 -0.26 -2.61
N LEU A 321 6.31 -1.25 -2.62
CA LEU A 321 7.67 -1.09 -3.14
C LEU A 321 7.69 -1.38 -4.64
N ALA A 322 8.18 -0.44 -5.44
CA ALA A 322 8.31 -0.64 -6.88
C ALA A 322 9.50 0.12 -7.47
N LYS A 323 9.92 -0.35 -8.65
CA LYS A 323 10.82 0.38 -9.53
C LYS A 323 10.03 1.45 -10.30
N PRO A 324 10.52 2.69 -10.39
CA PRO A 324 9.84 3.75 -11.14
C PRO A 324 10.06 3.58 -12.65
N GLY A 325 9.12 4.05 -13.47
CA GLY A 325 9.35 4.26 -14.90
C GLY A 325 10.28 5.45 -15.16
N ALA A 326 10.87 5.50 -16.35
CA ALA A 326 11.88 6.49 -16.76
C ALA A 326 11.53 7.95 -16.40
N HIS A 327 10.28 8.36 -16.60
CA HIS A 327 9.85 9.74 -16.32
C HIS A 327 9.94 10.08 -14.83
N LEU A 328 9.43 9.19 -13.97
CA LEU A 328 9.46 9.39 -12.53
C LEU A 328 10.87 9.23 -11.97
N ALA A 329 11.65 8.29 -12.51
CA ALA A 329 13.04 8.07 -12.12
C ALA A 329 13.88 9.36 -12.28
N LYS A 330 13.80 9.98 -13.46
CA LYS A 330 14.46 11.25 -13.76
C LYS A 330 14.01 12.37 -12.82
N GLU A 331 12.73 12.44 -12.51
CA GLU A 331 12.18 13.47 -11.62
C GLU A 331 12.65 13.33 -10.17
N LEU A 332 12.73 12.10 -9.67
CA LEU A 332 13.21 11.78 -8.33
C LEU A 332 14.74 11.82 -8.21
N GLY A 333 15.46 11.92 -9.33
CA GLY A 333 16.93 11.84 -9.36
C GLY A 333 17.45 10.44 -9.04
N VAL A 334 16.71 9.40 -9.44
CA VAL A 334 17.04 7.98 -9.21
C VAL A 334 17.09 7.22 -10.53
N GLU A 335 17.63 6.00 -10.51
CA GLU A 335 17.64 5.12 -11.67
C GLU A 335 16.33 4.32 -11.78
N GLU A 336 16.00 3.84 -12.99
CA GLU A 336 14.85 2.93 -13.19
C GLU A 336 15.03 1.59 -12.47
N SER A 337 16.26 1.23 -12.12
CA SER A 337 16.60 0.08 -11.30
C SER A 337 16.44 0.31 -9.79
N ASP A 338 16.33 1.56 -9.34
CA ASP A 338 16.26 1.87 -7.91
C ASP A 338 14.87 1.53 -7.32
N ASP A 339 14.87 1.08 -6.07
CA ASP A 339 13.64 0.84 -5.34
C ASP A 339 13.08 2.16 -4.76
N VAL A 340 11.81 2.43 -5.05
CA VAL A 340 11.07 3.57 -4.53
C VAL A 340 9.87 3.06 -3.74
N LEU A 341 9.72 3.55 -2.51
CA LEU A 341 8.56 3.27 -1.68
C LEU A 341 7.44 4.28 -2.00
N PHE A 342 6.26 3.76 -2.32
CA PHE A 342 5.05 4.54 -2.55
C PHE A 342 4.12 4.32 -1.36
N GLY A 343 3.75 5.39 -0.65
CA GLY A 343 2.86 5.32 0.50
C GLY A 343 1.63 6.20 0.32
N VAL A 344 0.44 5.64 0.55
CA VAL A 344 -0.80 6.41 0.64
C VAL A 344 -1.07 6.75 2.10
N PHE A 345 -1.15 8.05 2.40
CA PHE A 345 -1.33 8.58 3.74
C PHE A 345 -2.71 9.22 3.87
N ALA A 346 -3.21 9.27 5.10
CA ALA A 346 -4.41 9.99 5.46
C ALA A 346 -4.19 10.86 6.69
N GLU A 347 -5.06 11.85 6.86
CA GLU A 347 -5.11 12.71 8.04
C GLU A 347 -6.00 12.07 9.11
N THR A 348 -5.56 12.09 10.37
CA THR A 348 -6.36 11.63 11.52
C THR A 348 -6.59 12.75 12.53
N GLU A 349 -7.63 12.62 13.34
CA GLU A 349 -7.79 13.47 14.54
C GLU A 349 -6.81 13.06 15.65
N ALA A 350 -6.57 13.97 16.60
CA ALA A 350 -5.89 13.61 17.84
C ALA A 350 -6.72 12.57 18.61
N ASP A 351 -6.05 11.63 19.28
CA ASP A 351 -6.66 10.50 20.02
C ASP A 351 -7.35 9.43 19.16
N SER A 352 -7.31 9.51 17.82
CA SER A 352 -7.90 8.49 16.93
C SER A 352 -6.98 8.05 15.80
N VAL A 353 -7.00 6.75 15.49
CA VAL A 353 -6.39 6.17 14.28
C VAL A 353 -7.35 6.23 13.08
N THR A 354 -8.60 6.67 13.28
CA THR A 354 -9.60 6.74 12.20
C THR A 354 -9.24 7.84 11.22
N ALA A 355 -8.90 7.43 10.00
CA ALA A 355 -8.57 8.32 8.90
C ALA A 355 -9.79 9.10 8.38
N HIS A 356 -9.60 10.39 8.11
CA HIS A 356 -10.56 11.19 7.36
C HIS A 356 -10.55 10.84 5.88
N ARG A 357 -11.56 11.30 5.14
CA ARG A 357 -11.63 11.23 3.67
C ARG A 357 -10.68 12.24 3.00
N ARG A 358 -9.43 12.24 3.44
CA ARG A 358 -8.36 13.14 2.98
C ARG A 358 -7.11 12.31 2.83
N SER A 359 -6.67 12.08 1.60
CA SER A 359 -5.48 11.26 1.34
C SER A 359 -4.47 11.95 0.44
N ALA A 360 -3.22 11.54 0.61
CA ALA A 360 -2.07 11.97 -0.18
C ALA A 360 -1.22 10.76 -0.57
N LEU A 361 -0.53 10.85 -1.71
CA LEU A 361 0.47 9.86 -2.13
C LEU A 361 1.85 10.50 -2.03
N CYS A 362 2.75 9.91 -1.26
CA CYS A 362 4.15 10.32 -1.18
C CYS A 362 5.10 9.21 -1.64
N THR A 363 6.22 9.62 -2.25
CA THR A 363 7.26 8.72 -2.76
C THR A 363 8.57 8.91 -2.02
N PHE A 364 9.18 7.81 -1.56
CA PHE A 364 10.39 7.79 -0.77
C PHE A 364 11.41 6.83 -1.40
N PRO A 365 12.41 7.33 -2.15
CA PRO A 365 13.50 6.49 -2.62
C PRO A 365 14.22 5.81 -1.47
N ILE A 366 14.40 4.49 -1.53
CA ILE A 366 15.04 3.73 -0.44
C ILE A 366 16.49 4.16 -0.25
N LYS A 367 17.17 4.53 -1.35
CA LYS A 367 18.53 5.09 -1.33
C LYS A 367 18.60 6.33 -0.43
N THR A 368 17.68 7.28 -0.59
CA THR A 368 17.62 8.49 0.25
C THR A 368 17.27 8.18 1.71
N ILE A 369 16.36 7.24 1.96
CA ILE A 369 16.09 6.78 3.34
C ILE A 369 17.38 6.26 3.99
N ASN A 370 18.14 5.45 3.26
CA ASN A 370 19.39 4.89 3.78
C ASN A 370 20.46 5.94 4.05
N GLU A 371 20.58 6.94 3.19
CA GLU A 371 21.47 8.10 3.38
C GLU A 371 21.09 8.87 4.65
N ILE A 372 19.80 9.17 4.84
CA ILE A 372 19.32 9.90 6.02
C ILE A 372 19.56 9.12 7.32
N ILE A 373 19.27 7.82 7.34
CA ILE A 373 19.53 7.02 8.54
C ILE A 373 21.03 6.93 8.81
N ARG A 374 21.87 6.81 7.77
CA ARG A 374 23.33 6.80 7.93
C ARG A 374 23.84 8.13 8.51
N ASP A 375 23.38 9.24 7.97
CA ASP A 375 23.81 10.57 8.38
C ASP A 375 23.33 10.86 9.82
N GLY A 376 22.07 10.51 10.15
CA GLY A 376 21.55 10.59 11.52
C GLY A 376 22.31 9.70 12.51
N MET A 377 22.78 8.52 12.09
CA MET A 377 23.64 7.67 12.93
C MET A 377 25.04 8.28 13.14
N ALA A 378 25.60 8.92 12.12
CA ALA A 378 26.89 9.61 12.22
C ALA A 378 26.80 10.82 13.16
N ASP A 379 25.69 11.57 13.11
CA ASP A 379 25.42 12.69 14.02
C ASP A 379 25.22 12.21 15.46
N CYS A 380 24.46 11.12 15.66
CA CYS A 380 24.16 10.56 16.99
C CYS A 380 25.41 9.98 17.70
N CYS A 381 26.30 9.33 16.95
CA CYS A 381 27.44 8.56 17.48
C CYS A 381 28.82 9.17 17.16
N GLY A 382 28.86 10.32 16.49
CA GLY A 382 30.10 11.02 16.14
C GLY A 382 30.78 11.66 17.35
N SER A 383 32.11 11.73 17.33
CA SER A 383 32.98 12.13 18.45
C SER A 383 32.82 13.57 18.95
N SER A 384 31.90 14.36 18.39
CA SER A 384 31.82 15.82 18.52
C SER A 384 30.66 16.34 19.36
N GLN A 385 29.75 15.50 19.89
CA GLN A 385 28.68 15.93 20.77
C GLN A 385 28.68 15.15 22.10
N GLY A 386 28.85 15.88 23.21
CA GLY A 386 28.88 15.32 24.57
C GLY A 386 27.54 14.80 25.10
N HIS A 387 26.50 14.77 24.26
CA HIS A 387 25.20 14.15 24.54
C HIS A 387 24.74 13.40 23.28
N SER A 388 24.73 12.06 23.32
CA SER A 388 24.11 11.26 22.27
C SER A 388 22.59 11.46 22.31
N LEU A 389 22.06 12.22 21.37
CA LEU A 389 20.62 12.36 21.15
C LEU A 389 20.14 11.11 20.39
N ARG A 390 19.57 10.16 21.11
CA ARG A 390 19.02 8.93 20.56
C ARG A 390 17.53 8.90 20.94
N GLY A 391 16.66 9.14 19.95
CA GLY A 391 15.20 9.02 20.08
C GLY A 391 14.70 7.59 20.29
N LEU A 392 13.44 7.34 19.93
CA LEU A 392 12.62 6.18 20.33
C LEU A 392 12.15 6.32 21.78
N GLU A 393 11.34 7.30 22.17
CA GLU A 393 11.04 7.65 23.58
C GLU A 393 10.36 6.55 24.43
N PHE A 394 9.79 5.54 23.79
CA PHE A 394 9.40 4.26 24.42
C PHE A 394 10.62 3.39 24.85
N TYR A 395 11.81 3.80 24.44
CA TYR A 395 13.17 3.38 24.79
C TYR A 395 14.11 4.55 25.29
N GLN A 396 14.05 5.84 24.84
CA GLN A 396 14.57 7.18 25.35
C GLN A 396 14.56 8.38 24.29
N ASP A 397 14.91 9.65 24.63
CA ASP A 397 14.56 10.96 23.96
C ASP A 397 15.33 11.52 22.70
N LEU A 398 14.55 12.22 21.82
CA LEU A 398 14.82 13.08 20.61
C LEU A 398 14.76 12.50 19.16
N GLU A 399 13.87 13.04 18.30
CA GLU A 399 13.50 12.56 16.94
C GLU A 399 14.04 13.38 15.73
N TYR A 400 14.27 12.71 14.59
CA TYR A 400 14.61 13.29 13.28
C TYR A 400 13.50 12.97 12.25
N PHE A 401 13.00 13.98 11.51
CA PHE A 401 11.85 13.86 10.60
C PHE A 401 12.26 13.82 9.12
N PHE A 402 11.72 12.86 8.34
CA PHE A 402 11.88 12.83 6.89
C PHE A 402 10.55 13.08 6.16
N SER A 403 10.43 14.27 5.55
CA SER A 403 9.18 14.76 4.98
C SER A 403 9.19 14.80 3.44
N ARG A 404 8.05 14.43 2.84
CA ARG A 404 7.78 14.46 1.38
C ARG A 404 6.48 15.18 1.08
N VAL A 405 6.36 15.66 -0.16
CA VAL A 405 5.17 16.40 -0.62
C VAL A 405 4.26 15.48 -1.42
N ASP A 406 2.95 15.62 -1.22
CA ASP A 406 1.91 14.91 -1.97
C ASP A 406 2.11 15.05 -3.48
N ARG A 407 2.11 13.90 -4.17
CA ARG A 407 2.34 13.80 -5.62
C ARG A 407 1.10 14.16 -6.42
N PHE A 408 -0.09 14.20 -5.81
CA PHE A 408 -1.33 14.55 -6.49
C PHE A 408 -1.77 16.01 -6.32
N ASP A 409 -0.95 16.84 -5.68
CA ASP A 409 -1.20 18.27 -5.47
C ASP A 409 -2.59 18.54 -4.84
N GLY A 410 -3.01 17.66 -3.91
CA GLY A 410 -4.26 17.73 -3.17
C GLY A 410 -5.51 17.29 -3.95
N ARG A 411 -5.36 16.71 -5.16
CA ARG A 411 -6.51 16.30 -5.99
C ARG A 411 -7.33 15.13 -5.42
N LEU A 412 -6.74 14.34 -4.53
CA LEU A 412 -7.41 13.22 -3.85
C LEU A 412 -7.72 13.53 -2.37
N ASP A 413 -7.70 14.81 -1.98
CA ASP A 413 -7.96 15.27 -0.62
C ASP A 413 -9.44 15.13 -0.16
N HIS A 414 -10.29 14.50 -0.97
CA HIS A 414 -11.70 14.20 -0.65
C HIS A 414 -12.02 12.70 -0.71
N THR A 415 -11.00 11.87 -0.88
CA THR A 415 -11.12 10.42 -1.03
C THR A 415 -10.19 9.75 -0.03
N LEU A 416 -10.68 8.76 0.72
CA LEU A 416 -9.81 7.92 1.55
C LEU A 416 -9.25 6.79 0.69
N LEU A 417 -7.94 6.82 0.46
CA LEU A 417 -7.19 5.76 -0.20
C LEU A 417 -6.85 4.66 0.80
N THR A 418 -7.12 3.41 0.45
CA THR A 418 -7.00 2.25 1.34
C THR A 418 -6.07 1.17 0.78
N SER A 419 -5.69 1.24 -0.49
CA SER A 419 -4.85 0.25 -1.17
C SER A 419 -4.02 0.88 -2.27
N ILE A 420 -2.85 0.32 -2.57
CA ILE A 420 -1.98 0.77 -3.66
C ILE A 420 -1.19 -0.40 -4.25
N ILE A 421 -1.20 -0.50 -5.58
CA ILE A 421 -0.22 -1.28 -6.36
C ILE A 421 0.40 -0.36 -7.42
N VAL A 422 1.72 -0.37 -7.54
CA VAL A 422 2.42 0.45 -8.54
C VAL A 422 2.94 -0.42 -9.67
N THR A 423 2.67 0.02 -10.90
CA THR A 423 3.08 -0.63 -12.15
C THR A 423 3.75 0.36 -13.08
N VAL A 424 4.54 -0.13 -14.03
CA VAL A 424 5.12 0.70 -15.09
C VAL A 424 4.46 0.33 -16.41
N ILE A 425 3.96 1.35 -17.12
CA ILE A 425 3.35 1.20 -18.45
C ILE A 425 4.11 2.12 -19.41
N GLY A 426 4.87 1.53 -20.33
CA GLY A 426 5.83 2.28 -21.15
C GLY A 426 6.87 2.95 -20.25
N ASN A 427 6.99 4.28 -20.34
CA ASN A 427 7.91 5.07 -19.52
C ASN A 427 7.26 5.67 -18.26
N SER A 428 5.95 5.44 -18.08
CA SER A 428 5.15 6.07 -17.04
C SER A 428 4.96 5.12 -15.86
N THR A 429 5.08 5.67 -14.65
CA THR A 429 4.69 4.99 -13.41
C THR A 429 3.20 5.21 -13.17
N VAL A 430 2.44 4.14 -12.96
CA VAL A 430 1.00 4.16 -12.71
C VAL A 430 0.70 3.58 -11.34
N ALA A 431 0.01 4.35 -10.51
CA ALA A 431 -0.54 3.90 -9.24
C ALA A 431 -1.97 3.41 -9.43
N ASN A 432 -2.23 2.17 -9.02
CA ASN A 432 -3.54 1.55 -8.98
C ASN A 432 -4.02 1.62 -7.54
N LEU A 433 -4.90 2.57 -7.25
CA LEU A 433 -5.31 2.97 -5.91
C LEU A 433 -6.69 2.42 -5.60
N GLY A 434 -6.84 1.78 -4.45
CA GLY A 434 -8.15 1.40 -3.91
C GLY A 434 -8.69 2.45 -2.95
N THR A 435 -10.01 2.61 -2.92
CA THR A 435 -10.69 3.61 -2.10
C THR A 435 -11.63 2.99 -1.06
N SER A 436 -11.97 3.77 -0.03
CA SER A 436 -12.89 3.34 1.04
C SER A 436 -14.32 3.08 0.56
N ASP A 437 -14.73 3.66 -0.56
CA ASP A 437 -16.03 3.45 -1.20
C ASP A 437 -16.03 2.32 -2.23
N GLY A 438 -14.92 1.55 -2.32
CA GLY A 438 -14.84 0.34 -3.15
C GLY A 438 -14.48 0.58 -4.61
N SER A 439 -13.91 1.74 -4.93
CA SER A 439 -13.47 2.12 -6.28
C SER A 439 -11.97 1.91 -6.49
N ILE A 440 -11.58 1.73 -7.74
CA ILE A 440 -10.19 1.67 -8.19
C ILE A 440 -9.91 2.89 -9.07
N LEU A 441 -8.83 3.60 -8.73
CA LEU A 441 -8.31 4.73 -9.49
C LEU A 441 -6.96 4.34 -10.09
N GLN A 442 -6.81 4.43 -11.41
CA GLN A 442 -5.51 4.26 -12.06
C GLN A 442 -4.96 5.62 -12.46
N VAL A 443 -3.84 6.02 -11.86
CA VAL A 443 -3.33 7.38 -11.96
C VAL A 443 -1.84 7.38 -12.29
N SER A 444 -1.43 8.20 -13.26
CA SER A 444 0.00 8.45 -13.49
C SER A 444 0.63 9.15 -12.29
N VAL A 445 1.77 8.64 -11.83
CA VAL A 445 2.57 9.27 -10.77
C VAL A 445 3.64 10.13 -11.44
N SER A 446 3.38 11.44 -11.47
CA SER A 446 4.27 12.48 -12.00
C SER A 446 4.15 13.72 -11.12
N GLY A 447 5.25 14.46 -10.90
CA GLY A 447 5.21 15.77 -10.26
C GLY A 447 4.95 16.93 -11.23
N GLU A 448 4.88 16.65 -12.53
CA GLU A 448 4.45 17.61 -13.54
C GLU A 448 2.94 17.51 -13.77
N ILE A 449 2.28 18.66 -13.80
CA ILE A 449 0.88 18.79 -14.24
C ILE A 449 0.86 18.48 -15.74
N PRO A 450 -0.07 17.63 -16.23
CA PRO A 450 -1.35 17.29 -15.61
C PRO A 450 -1.39 15.98 -14.81
N PHE A 451 -2.23 15.96 -13.77
CA PHE A 451 -2.73 14.71 -13.17
C PHE A 451 -3.53 13.94 -14.22
N VAL A 452 -3.05 12.75 -14.57
CA VAL A 452 -3.68 11.88 -15.57
C VAL A 452 -4.34 10.72 -14.85
N LEU A 453 -5.68 10.73 -14.85
CA LEU A 453 -6.53 9.63 -14.40
C LEU A 453 -6.86 8.76 -15.60
N HIS A 454 -6.31 7.55 -15.63
CA HIS A 454 -6.47 6.56 -16.70
C HIS A 454 -7.76 5.75 -16.56
N ALA A 455 -8.23 5.53 -15.34
CA ALA A 455 -9.48 4.83 -15.08
C ALA A 455 -10.00 5.18 -13.68
N ASN A 456 -11.33 5.21 -13.55
CA ASN A 456 -12.03 5.22 -12.28
C ASN A 456 -13.27 4.34 -12.44
N PHE A 457 -13.34 3.26 -11.67
CA PHE A 457 -14.41 2.28 -11.73
C PHE A 457 -14.63 1.63 -10.36
N SER A 458 -15.88 1.24 -10.07
CA SER A 458 -16.24 0.60 -8.81
C SER A 458 -16.10 -0.92 -8.90
N LEU A 459 -15.43 -1.52 -7.91
CA LEU A 459 -15.42 -2.98 -7.68
C LEU A 459 -16.53 -3.40 -6.70
N SER A 460 -16.87 -2.52 -5.77
CA SER A 460 -17.93 -2.73 -4.78
C SER A 460 -18.55 -1.40 -4.39
N THR A 461 -19.85 -1.39 -4.11
CA THR A 461 -20.53 -0.24 -3.51
C THR A 461 -20.74 -0.39 -2.01
N ALA A 462 -20.41 -1.56 -1.46
CA ALA A 462 -20.70 -1.93 -0.07
C ALA A 462 -19.45 -2.05 0.80
N HIS A 463 -18.30 -2.38 0.21
CA HIS A 463 -17.07 -2.66 0.95
C HIS A 463 -15.90 -1.83 0.41
N PRO A 464 -15.00 -1.36 1.30
CA PRO A 464 -13.77 -0.70 0.89
C PRO A 464 -12.85 -1.67 0.16
N VAL A 465 -11.96 -1.14 -0.68
CA VAL A 465 -10.86 -1.93 -1.25
C VAL A 465 -9.84 -2.20 -0.15
N SER A 466 -9.53 -3.47 0.11
CA SER A 466 -8.56 -3.88 1.12
C SER A 466 -7.14 -3.47 0.74
N ARG A 467 -6.33 -3.12 1.76
CA ARG A 467 -4.88 -2.96 1.60
C ARG A 467 -4.18 -4.24 1.13
N GLN A 468 -4.83 -5.40 1.34
CA GLN A 468 -4.37 -6.69 0.87
C GLN A 468 -4.68 -6.82 -0.62
N ALA A 469 -3.71 -6.41 -1.43
CA ALA A 469 -3.77 -6.52 -2.87
C ALA A 469 -2.49 -7.21 -3.37
N SER A 470 -2.57 -7.88 -4.51
CA SER A 470 -1.45 -8.64 -5.07
C SER A 470 -1.39 -8.48 -6.57
N ARG A 471 -0.25 -8.88 -7.15
CA ARG A 471 -0.04 -8.90 -8.59
C ARG A 471 0.28 -10.32 -9.03
N LEU A 472 -0.29 -10.74 -10.16
CA LEU A 472 0.03 -11.99 -10.84
C LEU A 472 0.23 -11.70 -12.33
N GLY A 473 1.48 -11.67 -12.78
CA GLY A 473 1.83 -11.30 -14.16
C GLY A 473 1.27 -9.93 -14.55
N ASP A 474 0.42 -9.90 -15.57
CA ASP A 474 -0.25 -8.69 -16.09
C ASP A 474 -1.63 -8.44 -15.46
N SER A 475 -1.90 -9.09 -14.33
CA SER A 475 -3.14 -8.93 -13.57
C SER A 475 -2.87 -8.42 -12.16
N LEU A 476 -3.74 -7.54 -11.72
CA LEU A 476 -3.84 -7.01 -10.36
C LEU A 476 -5.01 -7.69 -9.66
N LEU A 477 -4.83 -8.09 -8.42
CA LEU A 477 -5.83 -8.77 -7.61
C LEU A 477 -6.21 -7.83 -6.47
N PHE A 478 -7.44 -7.34 -6.50
CA PHE A 478 -7.99 -6.46 -5.47
C PHE A 478 -9.05 -7.19 -4.67
N VAL A 479 -9.09 -6.93 -3.37
CA VAL A 479 -10.03 -7.54 -2.43
C VAL A 479 -11.05 -6.52 -1.96
N THR A 480 -12.34 -6.87 -1.99
CA THR A 480 -13.45 -6.08 -1.44
C THR A 480 -14.39 -7.01 -0.66
N GLY A 481 -14.36 -6.93 0.67
CA GLY A 481 -15.15 -7.82 1.53
C GLY A 481 -14.75 -9.29 1.30
N SER A 482 -15.68 -10.12 0.80
CA SER A 482 -15.46 -11.54 0.50
C SER A 482 -14.95 -11.82 -0.91
N LYS A 483 -14.88 -10.79 -1.78
CA LYS A 483 -14.54 -10.98 -3.19
C LYS A 483 -13.12 -10.58 -3.50
N VAL A 484 -12.42 -11.42 -4.26
CA VAL A 484 -11.21 -11.02 -5.00
C VAL A 484 -11.60 -10.78 -6.46
N THR A 485 -11.16 -9.66 -7.03
CA THR A 485 -11.42 -9.29 -8.42
C THR A 485 -10.10 -9.08 -9.14
N GLN A 486 -10.00 -9.63 -10.35
CA GLN A 486 -8.85 -9.50 -11.21
C GLN A 486 -9.03 -8.31 -12.16
N VAL A 487 -8.07 -7.40 -12.15
CA VAL A 487 -8.02 -6.18 -12.97
C VAL A 487 -6.76 -6.24 -13.84
N PRO A 488 -6.85 -6.06 -15.18
CA PRO A 488 -5.65 -5.99 -16.00
C PRO A 488 -4.78 -4.78 -15.62
N VAL A 489 -3.44 -4.93 -15.68
CA VAL A 489 -2.50 -3.82 -15.40
C VAL A 489 -2.77 -2.61 -16.31
N ILE A 490 -3.18 -2.86 -17.55
CA ILE A 490 -3.53 -1.84 -18.54
C ILE A 490 -4.90 -1.18 -18.29
N GLY A 491 -5.60 -1.56 -17.22
CA GLY A 491 -6.94 -1.09 -16.88
C GLY A 491 -8.05 -1.97 -17.44
N PRO A 492 -9.31 -1.68 -17.05
CA PRO A 492 -10.45 -2.54 -17.35
C PRO A 492 -10.96 -2.41 -18.79
N GLY A 493 -10.49 -1.41 -19.54
CA GLY A 493 -10.92 -1.09 -20.90
C GLY A 493 -10.86 0.42 -21.16
N CYS A 494 -11.23 0.82 -22.38
CA CYS A 494 -11.12 2.21 -22.85
C CYS A 494 -12.48 2.93 -23.01
N LEU A 495 -13.58 2.19 -22.85
CA LEU A 495 -14.92 2.65 -23.23
C LEU A 495 -15.45 3.83 -22.39
N HIS A 496 -14.87 4.09 -21.22
CA HIS A 496 -15.23 5.22 -20.38
C HIS A 496 -14.80 6.58 -20.98
N PHE A 497 -13.89 6.59 -21.96
CA PHE A 497 -13.54 7.81 -22.70
C PHE A 497 -14.52 8.01 -23.87
N LEU A 498 -15.32 9.09 -23.78
CA LEU A 498 -16.41 9.36 -24.71
C LEU A 498 -15.98 10.19 -25.93
N THR A 499 -14.82 10.84 -25.86
CA THR A 499 -14.30 11.70 -26.94
C THR A 499 -12.93 11.24 -27.40
N CYS A 500 -12.61 11.45 -28.67
CA CYS A 500 -11.33 11.09 -29.23
C CYS A 500 -10.18 11.81 -28.52
N SER A 501 -10.30 13.12 -28.29
CA SER A 501 -9.27 13.90 -27.61
C SER A 501 -8.96 13.36 -26.22
N ARG A 502 -9.98 12.95 -25.46
CA ARG A 502 -9.80 12.38 -24.12
C ARG A 502 -9.23 10.96 -24.18
N CYS A 503 -9.71 10.15 -25.11
CA CYS A 503 -9.19 8.79 -25.37
C CYS A 503 -7.67 8.78 -25.60
N LEU A 504 -7.19 9.66 -26.50
CA LEU A 504 -5.77 9.69 -26.88
C LEU A 504 -4.90 10.41 -25.84
N SER A 505 -5.42 11.41 -25.13
CA SER A 505 -4.65 12.15 -24.11
C SER A 505 -4.49 11.41 -22.79
N ALA A 506 -5.51 10.65 -22.38
CA ALA A 506 -5.48 9.94 -21.10
C ALA A 506 -4.63 8.67 -21.16
N SER A 507 -4.66 7.95 -22.29
CA SER A 507 -4.03 6.63 -22.39
C SER A 507 -3.39 6.40 -23.77
N PRO A 508 -2.41 7.22 -24.18
CA PRO A 508 -1.86 7.20 -25.55
C PRO A 508 -1.23 5.86 -25.94
N PHE A 509 -0.78 5.07 -24.96
CA PHE A 509 -0.15 3.77 -25.20
C PHE A 509 -1.10 2.57 -25.13
N LEU A 510 -2.34 2.78 -24.65
CA LEU A 510 -3.26 1.68 -24.33
C LEU A 510 -4.57 1.74 -25.13
N CYS A 511 -5.06 2.96 -25.38
CA CYS A 511 -6.35 3.21 -26.01
C CYS A 511 -6.18 3.93 -27.34
N GLY A 512 -7.10 3.68 -28.25
CA GLY A 512 -7.17 4.40 -29.52
C GLY A 512 -8.60 4.54 -30.00
N TRP A 513 -8.80 5.48 -30.91
CA TRP A 513 -10.10 5.79 -31.45
C TRP A 513 -10.45 4.84 -32.59
N CYS A 514 -11.57 4.13 -32.43
CA CYS A 514 -12.11 3.20 -33.42
C CYS A 514 -13.55 3.58 -33.73
N ASN A 515 -13.75 4.18 -34.91
CA ASN A 515 -15.08 4.48 -35.46
C ASN A 515 -16.07 5.10 -34.46
N GLY A 516 -15.66 6.17 -33.76
CA GLY A 516 -16.52 6.89 -32.81
C GLY A 516 -16.49 6.37 -31.38
N VAL A 517 -15.70 5.32 -31.08
CA VAL A 517 -15.59 4.73 -29.75
C VAL A 517 -14.12 4.56 -29.37
N CYS A 518 -13.79 4.82 -28.10
CA CYS A 518 -12.46 4.56 -27.56
C CYS A 518 -12.32 3.07 -27.20
N THR A 519 -11.35 2.39 -27.80
CA THR A 519 -11.18 0.93 -27.67
C THR A 519 -9.72 0.55 -27.54
N GLN A 520 -9.46 -0.65 -27.03
CA GLN A 520 -8.15 -1.27 -27.14
C GLN A 520 -7.93 -1.78 -28.57
N LYS A 521 -6.66 -1.91 -28.98
CA LYS A 521 -6.30 -2.29 -30.35
C LYS A 521 -6.97 -3.60 -30.82
N HIS A 522 -7.11 -4.59 -29.94
CA HIS A 522 -7.67 -5.89 -30.28
C HIS A 522 -9.21 -5.90 -30.37
N GLU A 523 -9.88 -4.88 -29.83
CA GLU A 523 -11.35 -4.75 -29.86
C GLU A 523 -11.84 -4.08 -31.16
N CYS A 524 -10.95 -3.39 -31.87
CA CYS A 524 -11.27 -2.69 -33.11
C CYS A 524 -11.08 -3.59 -34.34
N GLN A 525 -12.16 -3.85 -35.07
CA GLN A 525 -12.12 -4.67 -36.29
C GLN A 525 -11.85 -3.87 -37.58
N ILE A 526 -11.85 -2.54 -37.51
CA ILE A 526 -11.75 -1.65 -38.68
C ILE A 526 -10.42 -0.88 -38.64
N HIS A 527 -10.47 0.44 -38.39
CA HIS A 527 -9.31 1.31 -38.31
C HIS A 527 -9.17 1.83 -36.89
N TRP A 528 -8.10 1.43 -36.22
CA TRP A 528 -7.74 1.90 -34.89
C TRP A 528 -6.69 3.00 -34.99
N SER A 529 -7.02 4.21 -34.52
CA SER A 529 -6.09 5.35 -34.52
C SER A 529 -5.61 5.69 -33.12
N PRO A 530 -4.30 5.56 -32.81
CA PRO A 530 -3.73 5.95 -31.52
C PRO A 530 -3.41 7.45 -31.40
N ASP A 531 -3.21 8.13 -32.53
CA ASP A 531 -2.56 9.45 -32.53
C ASP A 531 -3.40 10.54 -33.24
N THR A 532 -4.45 10.17 -33.97
CA THR A 532 -5.23 11.12 -34.77
C THR A 532 -6.70 11.13 -34.38
N CYS A 533 -7.21 12.34 -34.20
CA CYS A 533 -8.63 12.58 -34.00
C CYS A 533 -9.24 13.32 -35.19
N PRO A 534 -10.36 12.83 -35.76
CA PRO A 534 -11.10 13.61 -36.74
C PRO A 534 -11.66 14.87 -36.07
N PRO A 535 -11.56 16.05 -36.69
CA PRO A 535 -12.19 17.25 -36.15
C PRO A 535 -13.72 17.09 -36.16
N ALA A 536 -14.37 17.44 -35.05
CA ALA A 536 -15.82 17.47 -34.94
C ALA A 536 -16.28 18.92 -34.81
N ILE A 537 -17.08 19.39 -35.76
CA ILE A 537 -17.72 20.71 -35.70
C ILE A 537 -19.14 20.49 -35.19
N THR A 538 -19.42 20.91 -33.95
CA THR A 538 -20.72 20.71 -33.30
C THR A 538 -21.71 21.82 -33.65
N GLU A 539 -21.23 23.05 -33.78
CA GLU A 539 -22.05 24.20 -34.13
C GLU A 539 -21.17 25.26 -34.80
N VAL A 540 -21.73 25.99 -35.77
CA VAL A 540 -21.11 27.16 -36.39
C VAL A 540 -22.05 28.33 -36.16
N VAL A 541 -21.70 29.21 -35.22
CA VAL A 541 -22.48 30.42 -34.97
C VAL A 541 -22.10 31.47 -36.01
N LEU A 542 -23.02 31.75 -36.93
CA LEU A 542 -22.88 32.86 -37.88
C LEU A 542 -23.20 34.16 -37.14
N GLY A 543 -22.17 34.84 -36.66
CA GLY A 543 -22.30 36.22 -36.20
C GLY A 543 -22.61 37.12 -37.40
N SER A 544 -23.87 37.45 -37.63
CA SER A 544 -24.22 38.56 -38.50
C SER A 544 -23.86 39.87 -37.79
N CYS A 545 -22.66 40.37 -38.05
CA CYS A 545 -22.34 41.78 -37.80
C CYS A 545 -23.17 42.60 -38.80
N VAL A 546 -24.26 43.21 -38.34
CA VAL A 546 -24.98 44.25 -39.08
C VAL A 546 -24.43 45.61 -38.68
#